data_AF-A0A940KLZ3-F1
#
_entry.id   AF-A0A940KLZ3-F1
#
_cell.length_a   1.000
_cell.length_b   1.000
_cell.length_c   1.000
_cell.angle_alpha   90.00
_cell.angle_beta   90.00
_cell.angle_gamma   90.00
#
_symmetry.space_group_name_H-M   'P 1'
#
loop_
_entity.id
_entity.type
_entity.pdbx_description
1 polymer ?
#
loop_
_entity_poly.entity_id
_entity_poly.type
_entity_poly.pdbx_seq_one_letter_code
_entity_poly.pdbx_strand_id
1 'polypeptide(L)'
;MKFFREIAGRIWALWGLISFAATFLVIFLPSMIAYLLPEPRSTHYFIRVAKIWMDVWLFVVGCPVKVKGRENFERGKTYVVTYNHNSFLDVPLSCP
;
A
#
# COMPACT_ATOMS: atom_id res chain seq x y z
N MET A 1 -0.25 -14.33 -29.85
CA MET A 1 -0.49 -14.39 -28.39
C MET A 1 0.39 -13.44 -27.58
N LYS A 2 1.70 -13.30 -27.86
CA LYS A 2 2.56 -12.33 -27.15
C LYS A 2 2.15 -10.87 -27.40
N PHE A 3 1.93 -10.48 -28.67
CA PHE A 3 1.60 -9.10 -29.05
C PHE A 3 0.40 -8.49 -28.30
N PHE A 4 -0.75 -9.16 -28.30
CA PHE A 4 -1.95 -8.68 -27.59
C PHE A 4 -1.75 -8.60 -26.07
N ARG A 5 -1.01 -9.55 -25.49
CA ARG A 5 -0.68 -9.55 -24.07
C ARG A 5 0.22 -8.38 -23.69
N GLU A 6 1.22 -8.06 -24.52
CA GLU A 6 2.09 -6.91 -24.29
C GLU A 6 1.31 -5.59 -24.35
N ILE A 7 0.38 -5.46 -25.31
CA ILE A 7 -0.48 -4.27 -25.41
C ILE A 7 -1.38 -4.16 -24.18
N ALA A 8 -2.07 -5.23 -23.80
CA ALA A 8 -2.92 -5.25 -22.61
C ALA A 8 -2.12 -4.93 -21.34
N GLY A 9 -0.92 -5.50 -21.20
CA GLY A 9 -0.02 -5.22 -20.08
C GLY A 9 0.42 -3.75 -20.02
N ARG A 10 0.73 -3.13 -21.17
CA ARG A 10 1.07 -1.70 -21.23
C ARG A 10 -0.11 -0.79 -20.87
N ILE A 11 -1.31 -1.13 -21.35
CA ILE A 11 -2.53 -0.41 -20.99
C ILE A 11 -2.78 -0.52 -19.49
N TRP A 12 -2.64 -1.72 -18.91
CA TRP A 12 -2.80 -1.94 -17.48
C TRP A 12 -1.72 -1.22 -16.67
N ALA A 13 -0.47 -1.22 -17.11
CA ALA A 13 0.61 -0.48 -16.44
C ALA A 13 0.35 1.03 -16.46
N LEU A 14 -0.12 1.58 -17.59
CA LEU A 14 -0.48 2.99 -17.70
C LEU A 14 -1.68 3.32 -16.79
N TRP A 15 -2.71 2.46 -16.77
CA TRP A 15 -3.84 2.58 -15.84
C TRP A 15 -3.37 2.58 -14.39
N GLY A 16 -2.51 1.63 -14.03
CA GLY A 16 -1.92 1.52 -12.69
C GLY A 16 -1.18 2.79 -12.30
N LEU A 17 -0.34 3.34 -13.18
CA LEU A 17 0.42 4.55 -12.93
C LEU A 17 -0.48 5.79 -12.76
N ILE A 18 -1.45 5.98 -13.66
CA ILE A 18 -2.36 7.14 -13.63
C ILE A 18 -3.24 7.08 -12.37
N SER A 19 -3.86 5.93 -12.10
CA SER A 19 -4.70 5.74 -10.91
C SER A 19 -3.90 5.87 -9.61
N PHE A 20 -2.65 5.38 -9.60
CA PHE A 20 -1.75 5.55 -8.46
C PHE A 20 -1.46 7.02 -8.20
N ALA A 21 -1.00 7.76 -9.22
CA ALA A 21 -0.68 9.18 -9.08
C ALA A 21 -1.92 10.00 -8.65
N ALA A 22 -3.07 9.75 -9.28
CA ALA A 22 -4.31 10.45 -8.93
C ALA A 22 -4.74 10.18 -7.49
N THR A 23 -4.77 8.92 -7.05
CA THR A 23 -5.17 8.57 -5.68
C THR A 23 -4.13 8.98 -4.64
N PHE A 24 -2.85 8.94 -4.99
CA PHE A 24 -1.76 9.45 -4.15
C PHE A 24 -1.92 10.94 -3.85
N LEU A 25 -2.21 11.76 -4.87
CA LEU A 25 -2.43 13.20 -4.67
C LEU A 25 -3.59 13.48 -3.70
N VAL A 26 -4.62 12.63 -3.71
CA VAL A 26 -5.75 12.74 -2.78
C VAL A 26 -5.35 12.32 -1.36
N ILE A 27 -4.62 11.20 -1.20
CA ILE A 27 -4.24 10.65 0.12
C ILE A 27 -3.04 11.37 0.75
N PHE A 28 -2.23 12.05 -0.07
CA PHE A 28 -1.11 12.85 0.41
C PHE A 28 -1.57 13.86 1.47
N LEU A 29 -2.63 14.63 1.20
CA LEU A 29 -3.12 15.65 2.13
C LEU A 29 -3.58 15.06 3.49
N PRO A 30 -4.46 14.04 3.55
CA PRO A 30 -4.76 13.33 4.79
C PRO A 30 -3.52 12.79 5.49
N SER A 31 -2.56 12.22 4.75
CA SER A 31 -1.35 11.65 5.36
C SER A 31 -0.51 12.70 6.09
N MET A 32 -0.52 13.96 5.63
CA MET A 32 0.21 15.06 6.27
C MET A 32 -0.34 15.44 7.65
N ILE A 33 -1.58 15.05 7.99
CA ILE A 33 -2.13 15.23 9.35
C ILE A 33 -1.26 14.51 10.39
N ALA A 34 -0.53 13.46 10.01
CA ALA A 34 0.42 12.77 10.89
C ALA A 34 1.42 13.73 11.55
N TYR A 35 1.91 14.76 10.84
CA TYR A 35 2.88 15.73 11.37
C TYR A 35 2.34 16.56 12.54
N LEU A 36 1.02 16.65 12.68
CA LEU A 36 0.38 17.41 13.75
C LEU A 36 0.15 16.55 15.02
N LEU A 37 0.40 15.25 14.95
CA LEU A 37 0.17 14.32 16.05
C LEU A 37 1.48 14.01 16.78
N PRO A 38 1.46 13.83 18.11
CA PRO A 38 2.63 13.34 18.84
C PRO A 38 2.86 11.84 18.57
N GLU A 39 4.10 11.38 18.74
CA GLU A 39 4.40 9.96 18.73
C GLU A 39 3.81 9.24 19.95
N PRO A 40 3.40 7.95 19.85
CA PRO A 40 3.44 7.09 18.65
C PRO A 40 2.22 7.25 17.72
N ARG A 41 1.29 8.17 18.05
CA ARG A 41 0.01 8.32 17.33
C ARG A 41 0.21 8.78 15.89
N SER A 42 1.23 9.62 15.66
CA SER A 42 1.64 10.06 14.32
C SER A 42 1.93 8.87 13.41
N THR A 43 2.88 8.01 13.82
CA THR A 43 3.27 6.81 13.08
C THR A 43 2.08 5.88 12.83
N HIS A 44 1.27 5.59 13.85
CA HIS A 44 0.10 4.72 13.70
C HIS A 44 -0.96 5.29 12.75
N TYR A 45 -1.18 6.61 12.77
CA TYR A 45 -2.10 7.28 11.87
C TYR A 45 -1.62 7.19 10.42
N PHE A 46 -0.34 7.52 10.18
CA PHE A 46 0.26 7.45 8.85
C PHE A 46 0.17 6.05 8.25
N ILE A 47 0.56 5.02 9.01
CA ILE A 47 0.48 3.61 8.57
C ILE A 47 -0.96 3.24 8.22
N ARG A 48 -1.95 3.66 9.02
CA ARG A 48 -3.35 3.35 8.76
C ARG A 48 -3.85 4.00 7.47
N VAL A 49 -3.51 5.28 7.23
CA VAL A 49 -3.86 5.98 5.99
C VAL A 49 -3.22 5.29 4.79
N ALA A 50 -1.92 4.97 4.86
CA ALA A 50 -1.21 4.27 3.80
C ALA A 50 -1.82 2.91 3.49
N LYS A 51 -2.19 2.12 4.51
CA LYS A 51 -2.87 0.82 4.32
C LYS A 51 -4.20 0.93 3.62
N ILE A 52 -5.06 1.84 4.09
CA ILE A 52 -6.38 2.04 3.48
C ILE A 52 -6.22 2.43 2.01
N TRP A 53 -5.30 3.35 1.72
CA TRP A 53 -5.02 3.75 0.35
C TRP A 53 -4.53 2.59 -0.51
N MET A 54 -3.56 1.81 -0.02
CA MET A 54 -3.05 0.65 -0.75
C MET A 54 -4.12 -0.41 -0.99
N ASP A 55 -4.94 -0.73 0.00
CA ASP A 55 -6.03 -1.69 -0.12
C ASP A 55 -7.04 -1.24 -1.20
N VAL A 56 -7.40 0.06 -1.21
CA VAL A 56 -8.30 0.63 -2.21
C VAL A 56 -7.65 0.67 -3.61
N TRP A 57 -6.42 1.16 -3.72
CA TRP A 57 -5.75 1.28 -5.01
C TRP A 57 -5.50 -0.09 -5.64
N LEU A 58 -5.05 -1.07 -4.85
CA LEU A 58 -4.84 -2.44 -5.33
C LEU A 58 -6.14 -3.11 -5.77
N PHE A 59 -7.27 -2.80 -5.13
CA PHE A 59 -8.58 -3.21 -5.63
C PHE A 59 -8.91 -2.56 -6.98
N VAL A 60 -8.69 -1.23 -7.12
CA VAL A 60 -8.95 -0.47 -8.36
C VAL A 60 -8.12 -0.95 -9.55
N VAL A 61 -6.88 -1.38 -9.32
CA VAL A 61 -6.02 -1.96 -10.38
C VAL A 61 -6.25 -3.46 -10.57
N GLY A 62 -7.22 -4.07 -9.89
CA GLY A 62 -7.57 -5.48 -10.07
C GLY A 62 -6.59 -6.48 -9.44
N CYS A 63 -5.80 -6.06 -8.46
CA CYS A 63 -4.82 -6.88 -7.73
C CYS A 63 -5.05 -6.82 -6.20
N PRO A 64 -6.22 -7.23 -5.68
CA PRO A 64 -6.55 -7.08 -4.27
C PRO A 64 -5.59 -7.85 -3.35
N VAL A 65 -5.23 -7.25 -2.22
CA VAL A 65 -4.33 -7.84 -1.23
C VAL A 65 -5.03 -8.93 -0.45
N LYS A 66 -4.32 -10.03 -0.17
CA LYS A 66 -4.73 -11.05 0.78
C LYS A 66 -3.63 -11.29 1.80
N VAL A 67 -3.91 -10.98 3.06
CA VAL A 67 -2.99 -11.22 4.18
C VAL A 67 -3.39 -12.52 4.89
N LYS A 68 -2.42 -13.37 5.20
CA LYS A 68 -2.58 -14.60 6.01
C LYS A 68 -1.54 -14.58 7.14
N GLY A 69 -1.79 -15.32 8.23
CA GLY A 69 -0.82 -15.41 9.32
C GLY A 69 -0.86 -14.22 10.30
N ARG A 70 -1.97 -13.48 10.38
CA ARG A 70 -2.12 -12.37 11.34
C ARG A 70 -2.14 -12.87 12.79
N GLU A 71 -2.53 -14.12 12.99
CA GLU A 71 -2.51 -14.86 14.26
C GLU A 71 -1.11 -15.02 14.85
N ASN A 72 -0.05 -14.87 14.05
CA ASN A 72 1.34 -14.93 14.54
C ASN A 72 1.79 -13.65 15.28
N PHE A 73 0.97 -12.58 15.24
CA PHE A 73 1.29 -11.32 15.90
C PHE A 73 0.51 -11.20 17.22
N GLU A 74 1.22 -11.11 18.34
CA GLU A 74 0.64 -10.82 19.64
C GLU A 74 0.44 -9.31 19.84
N ARG A 75 -0.70 -8.94 20.42
CA ARG A 75 -1.02 -7.54 20.69
C ARG A 75 -0.09 -6.97 21.76
N GLY A 76 0.48 -5.79 21.48
CA GLY A 76 1.34 -5.07 22.43
C GLY A 76 2.81 -5.49 22.43
N LYS A 77 3.20 -6.41 21.55
CA LYS A 77 4.61 -6.78 21.32
C LYS A 77 5.19 -5.99 20.15
N THR A 78 6.47 -5.64 20.26
CA THR A 78 7.23 -5.01 19.18
C THR A 78 7.89 -6.10 18.35
N TYR A 79 7.77 -5.98 17.03
CA TYR A 79 8.33 -6.94 16.07
C TYR A 79 9.24 -6.22 15.07
N VAL A 80 10.27 -6.92 14.62
CA VAL A 80 11.00 -6.59 13.40
C VAL A 80 10.42 -7.44 12.28
N VAL A 81 9.69 -6.84 11.36
CA VAL A 81 9.09 -7.55 10.22
C VAL A 81 10.10 -7.62 9.09
N THR A 82 10.46 -8.84 8.69
CA THR A 82 11.35 -9.11 7.55
C THR A 82 10.54 -9.61 6.36
N TYR A 83 10.81 -9.07 5.17
CA TYR A 83 10.17 -9.49 3.92
C TYR A 83 11.19 -9.56 2.80
N ASN A 84 10.91 -10.36 1.77
CA ASN A 84 11.69 -10.36 0.53
C ASN A 84 11.39 -9.09 -0.26
N HIS A 85 12.44 -8.39 -0.74
CA HIS A 85 12.24 -7.15 -1.49
C HIS A 85 12.15 -7.41 -2.98
N ASN A 86 10.94 -7.33 -3.53
CA ASN A 86 10.66 -7.62 -4.94
C ASN A 86 9.87 -6.51 -5.64
N SER A 87 9.32 -5.56 -4.89
CA SER A 87 8.47 -4.49 -5.45
C SER A 87 8.59 -3.19 -4.67
N PHE A 88 8.37 -2.08 -5.37
CA PHE A 88 8.18 -0.77 -4.73
C PHE A 88 6.96 -0.74 -3.78
N LEU A 89 6.02 -1.68 -3.95
CA LEU A 89 4.81 -1.78 -3.13
C LEU A 89 5.05 -2.45 -1.78
N ASP A 90 6.23 -3.00 -1.52
CA ASP A 90 6.49 -3.81 -0.33
C ASP A 90 6.38 -2.97 0.96
N VAL A 91 6.91 -1.75 0.96
CA VAL A 91 6.98 -0.88 2.13
C VAL A 91 5.59 -0.56 2.71
N PRO A 92 4.61 -0.02 1.93
CA PRO A 92 3.31 0.32 2.49
C PRO A 92 2.44 -0.89 2.85
N LEU A 93 2.78 -2.10 2.36
CA LEU A 93 2.03 -3.33 2.65
C LEU A 93 2.59 -4.13 3.85
N SER A 94 3.90 -4.00 4.12
CA SER A 94 4.60 -4.89 5.06
C SER A 94 4.62 -4.39 6.50
N CYS A 95 4.20 -3.15 6.77
CA CYS A 95 4.11 -2.64 8.13
C CYS A 95 2.77 -3.10 8.77
N PRO A 96 2.75 -3.87 9.88
CA PRO A 96 1.52 -4.40 10.50
C PRO A 96 0.65 -3.33 11.19
#